data_AF-A0A3B0A5D9-F1
#
_entry.id   AF-A0A3B0A5D9-F1
#
_cell.length_a   1.000
_cell.length_b   1.000
_cell.length_c   1.000
_cell.angle_alpha   90.00
_cell.angle_beta   90.00
_cell.angle_gamma   90.00
#
_symmetry.space_group_name_H-M   'P 1'
#
loop_
_entity.id
_entity.type
_entity.pdbx_description
1 polymer ?
#
loop_
_entity_poly.entity_id
_entity_poly.type
_entity_poly.pdbx_seq_one_letter_code
_entity_poly.pdbx_strand_id
1 'polypeptide(L)'
;MVAVLGLLAVLVAGCERSASHDGDVPQPVAPAWQAVTLPAPPGPPGRVLLRDAVACAGRWYVVGGVADPAGATRPAAWTSLDGSAWRSVPIRADSFYGKQNVLYSVGCRDGVAAVIGAKVGGAHGYPRVSTWRQLPDGGLVEVQAPFETYGGPKAINVSRLAGGPAGWLIVGNRSSGAASWVSSDAAEFTLVEGAPELASDPSGVSWAFDGAAVPEGWLAVGGWLPSGRIDRDPVVWTSADGRSWRRTLLPGSRDYEELQRVAVVDGVPVAVGLRGGAFGAWRRDPGGWVAAGVFGRRAAAGVPAVTALVADGGRLVAAVADGERHAVWVSADRGGSWSEVTVPVAAPAGADRDVAVVAVGDRWWLAVDDGARSGFWSAPAPTGAGR
;
A
#
# COMPACT_ATOMS: atom_id res chain seq x y z
N MET A 1 14.67 82.65 -16.55
CA MET A 1 13.50 82.21 -15.77
C MET A 1 12.57 81.49 -16.74
N VAL A 2 12.29 80.19 -16.70
CA VAL A 2 12.42 79.12 -15.69
C VAL A 2 12.61 77.82 -16.47
N ALA A 3 13.58 76.99 -16.08
CA ALA A 3 13.77 75.64 -16.61
C ALA A 3 12.80 74.68 -15.89
N VAL A 4 12.07 73.85 -16.65
CA VAL A 4 11.20 72.80 -16.10
C VAL A 4 11.85 71.45 -16.41
N LEU A 5 12.47 70.87 -15.38
CA LEU A 5 12.98 69.49 -15.36
C LEU A 5 11.80 68.54 -15.08
N GLY A 6 11.49 67.69 -16.06
CA GLY A 6 10.53 66.59 -15.90
C GLY A 6 11.16 65.43 -15.13
N LEU A 7 10.60 65.11 -13.97
CA LEU A 7 10.97 63.99 -13.13
C LEU A 7 10.31 62.71 -13.69
N LEU A 8 11.10 61.79 -14.23
CA LEU A 8 10.65 60.42 -14.52
C LEU A 8 10.67 59.60 -13.22
N ALA A 9 9.49 59.28 -12.69
CA ALA A 9 9.36 58.31 -11.61
C ALA A 9 9.33 56.89 -12.19
N VAL A 10 10.43 56.15 -12.06
CA VAL A 10 10.48 54.71 -12.34
C VAL A 10 9.89 53.97 -11.13
N LEU A 11 8.69 53.42 -11.29
CA LEU A 11 8.09 52.49 -10.34
C LEU A 11 8.74 51.12 -10.52
N VAL A 12 9.75 50.83 -9.71
CA VAL A 12 10.30 49.47 -9.57
C VAL A 12 9.31 48.66 -8.74
N ALA A 13 8.48 47.86 -9.41
CA ALA A 13 7.70 46.81 -8.76
C ALA A 13 8.67 45.73 -8.26
N GLY A 14 9.09 45.85 -7.00
CA GLY A 14 9.82 44.81 -6.31
C GLY A 14 8.89 43.62 -6.09
N CYS A 15 9.09 42.54 -6.85
CA CYS A 15 8.64 41.22 -6.43
C CYS A 15 9.39 40.87 -5.14
N GLU A 16 8.76 41.06 -3.99
CA GLU A 16 9.19 40.41 -2.75
C GLU A 16 9.09 38.90 -2.98
N ARG A 17 10.20 38.31 -3.42
CA ARG A 17 10.45 36.88 -3.19
C ARG A 17 10.44 36.74 -1.68
N SER A 18 9.36 36.16 -1.14
CA SER A 18 9.39 35.58 0.19
C SER A 18 10.66 34.74 0.27
N ALA A 19 11.62 35.21 1.07
CA ALA A 19 12.80 34.44 1.40
C ALA A 19 12.28 33.11 1.96
N SER A 20 12.48 32.03 1.21
CA SER A 20 12.35 30.68 1.73
C SER A 20 13.20 30.62 2.98
N HIS A 21 12.57 30.47 4.15
CA HIS A 21 13.28 30.11 5.37
C HIS A 21 13.98 28.78 5.10
N ASP A 22 15.30 28.84 4.89
CA ASP A 22 16.18 27.74 5.24
C ASP A 22 15.95 27.45 6.73
N GLY A 23 15.37 26.31 7.09
CA GLY A 23 15.45 25.87 8.49
C GLY A 23 14.44 24.86 9.01
N ASP A 24 13.18 24.85 8.59
CA ASP A 24 12.19 23.99 9.25
C ASP A 24 12.00 22.66 8.49
N VAL A 25 12.94 21.75 8.67
CA VAL A 25 12.63 20.32 8.51
C VAL A 25 11.52 20.01 9.52
N PRO A 26 10.32 19.57 9.09
CA PRO A 26 9.24 19.28 10.02
C PRO A 26 9.73 18.30 11.10
N GLN A 27 9.56 18.68 12.36
CA GLN A 27 10.00 17.83 13.47
C GLN A 27 9.33 16.46 13.37
N PRO A 28 10.09 15.37 13.57
CA PRO A 28 9.50 14.04 13.58
C PRO A 28 8.40 13.93 14.62
N VAL A 29 7.31 13.26 14.26
CA VAL A 29 6.22 12.96 15.18
C VAL A 29 6.60 11.72 15.98
N ALA A 30 6.49 11.78 17.31
CA ALA A 30 6.86 10.69 18.20
C ALA A 30 5.64 10.13 18.96
N PRO A 31 4.88 9.19 18.36
CA PRO A 31 3.83 8.48 19.07
C PRO A 31 4.38 7.69 20.27
N ALA A 32 3.57 7.56 21.32
CA ALA A 32 3.90 6.75 22.49
C ALA A 32 3.70 5.25 22.20
N TRP A 33 4.59 4.66 21.41
CA TRP A 33 4.53 3.26 21.01
C TRP A 33 4.60 2.31 22.21
N GLN A 34 3.68 1.35 22.24
CA GLN A 34 3.60 0.28 23.21
C GLN A 34 3.65 -1.05 22.47
N ALA A 35 4.51 -1.96 22.92
CA ALA A 35 4.58 -3.31 22.36
C ALA A 35 3.26 -4.05 22.61
N VAL A 36 2.76 -4.72 21.58
CA VAL A 36 1.59 -5.58 21.62
C VAL A 36 2.04 -7.01 21.43
N THR A 37 1.67 -7.88 22.36
CA THR A 37 1.97 -9.31 22.26
C THR A 37 0.86 -10.01 21.51
N LEU A 38 1.19 -10.60 20.36
CA LEU A 38 0.31 -11.53 19.66
C LEU A 38 0.44 -12.93 20.28
N PRO A 39 -0.66 -13.65 20.54
CA PRO A 39 -0.58 -15.02 21.03
C PRO A 39 0.08 -15.92 19.98
N ALA A 40 0.83 -16.92 20.44
CA ALA A 40 1.43 -17.90 19.56
C ALA A 40 0.34 -18.62 18.75
N PRO A 41 0.44 -18.68 17.41
CA PRO A 41 -0.49 -19.44 16.59
C PRO A 41 -0.25 -20.95 16.79
N PRO A 42 -1.25 -21.81 16.57
CA PRO A 42 -1.09 -23.25 16.68
C PRO A 42 0.07 -23.81 15.83
N GLY A 43 0.65 -24.92 16.31
CA GLY A 43 1.75 -25.63 15.66
C GLY A 43 3.13 -25.39 16.29
N PRO A 44 4.21 -25.89 15.67
CA PRO A 44 5.57 -25.78 16.20
C PRO A 44 6.02 -24.33 16.40
N PRO A 45 6.83 -24.02 17.43
CA PRO A 45 7.32 -22.65 17.62
C PRO A 45 8.17 -22.18 16.43
N GLY A 46 8.23 -20.86 16.23
CA GLY A 46 9.03 -20.25 15.18
C GLY A 46 8.93 -18.73 15.20
N ARG A 47 9.68 -18.07 14.31
CA ARG A 47 9.65 -16.63 14.13
C ARG A 47 8.34 -16.22 13.45
N VAL A 48 7.55 -15.38 14.11
CA VAL A 48 6.40 -14.72 13.49
C VAL A 48 6.88 -13.81 12.37
N LEU A 49 6.20 -13.85 11.23
CA LEU A 49 6.37 -12.94 10.10
C LEU A 49 5.08 -12.13 10.01
N LEU A 50 5.13 -10.81 10.16
CA LEU A 50 3.96 -9.94 9.96
C LEU A 50 4.08 -9.25 8.61
N ARG A 51 3.01 -9.23 7.81
CA ARG A 51 3.05 -8.71 6.42
C ARG A 51 1.97 -7.70 6.13
N ASP A 52 0.78 -7.89 6.67
CA ASP A 52 -0.30 -6.95 6.41
C ASP A 52 -1.30 -6.93 7.56
N ALA A 53 -2.07 -5.84 7.61
CA ALA A 53 -3.13 -5.68 8.58
C ALA A 53 -4.23 -4.80 7.99
N VAL A 54 -5.45 -4.99 8.50
CA VAL A 54 -6.61 -4.17 8.11
C VAL A 54 -7.58 -4.11 9.28
N ALA A 55 -8.45 -3.11 9.25
CA ALA A 55 -9.63 -3.10 10.10
C ALA A 55 -10.86 -2.60 9.34
N CYS A 56 -11.99 -3.23 9.61
CA CYS A 56 -13.29 -2.76 9.14
C CYS A 56 -14.40 -3.26 10.07
N ALA A 57 -15.50 -2.50 10.16
CA ALA A 57 -16.67 -2.83 10.99
C ALA A 57 -16.32 -3.25 12.44
N GLY A 58 -15.40 -2.53 13.08
CA GLY A 58 -14.99 -2.79 14.46
C GLY A 58 -14.23 -4.10 14.67
N ARG A 59 -13.59 -4.63 13.62
CA ARG A 59 -12.74 -5.82 13.69
C ARG A 59 -11.38 -5.51 13.09
N TRP A 60 -10.35 -6.07 13.71
CA TRP A 60 -8.97 -5.96 13.27
C TRP A 60 -8.46 -7.33 12.83
N TYR A 61 -7.61 -7.31 11.81
CA TYR A 61 -6.93 -8.48 11.29
C TYR A 61 -5.47 -8.15 11.06
N VAL A 62 -4.59 -9.08 11.44
CA VAL A 62 -3.16 -9.07 11.11
C VAL A 62 -2.86 -10.42 10.48
N VAL A 63 -2.12 -10.42 9.37
CA VAL A 63 -1.79 -11.64 8.63
C VAL A 63 -0.29 -11.74 8.35
N GLY A 64 0.15 -12.97 8.17
CA GLY A 64 1.55 -13.29 7.93
C GLY A 64 1.82 -14.78 7.95
N GLY A 65 2.85 -15.17 8.68
CA GLY A 65 3.22 -16.56 8.83
C GLY A 65 4.10 -16.83 10.04
N VAL A 66 4.56 -18.07 10.14
CA VAL A 66 5.62 -18.47 11.08
C VAL A 66 6.70 -19.19 10.29
N ALA A 67 7.95 -18.76 10.45
CA ALA A 67 9.13 -19.42 9.92
C ALA A 67 9.83 -20.23 11.02
N ASP A 68 10.16 -21.48 10.72
CA ASP A 68 11.04 -22.27 11.58
C ASP A 68 12.53 -21.90 11.37
N PRO A 69 13.47 -22.43 12.17
CA PRO A 69 14.89 -22.15 12.00
C PRO A 69 15.49 -22.58 10.65
N ALA A 70 14.84 -23.51 9.94
CA ALA A 70 15.25 -23.96 8.61
C ALA A 70 14.64 -23.10 7.48
N GLY A 71 13.82 -22.10 7.81
CA GLY A 71 13.13 -21.23 6.85
C GLY A 71 11.86 -21.85 6.24
N ALA A 72 11.40 -23.00 6.74
CA ALA A 72 10.09 -23.51 6.37
C ALA A 72 9.02 -22.61 7.00
N THR A 73 8.03 -22.24 6.20
CA THR A 73 6.99 -21.30 6.57
C THR A 73 5.65 -22.02 6.74
N ARG A 74 4.73 -21.40 7.49
CA ARG A 74 3.31 -21.76 7.53
C ARG A 74 2.45 -20.51 7.73
N PRO A 75 1.19 -20.50 7.27
CA PRO A 75 0.32 -19.34 7.40
C PRO A 75 -0.09 -19.08 8.86
N ALA A 76 -0.22 -17.80 9.21
CA ALA A 76 -0.73 -17.38 10.51
C ALA A 76 -1.53 -16.07 10.36
N ALA A 77 -2.59 -15.96 11.16
CA ALA A 77 -3.40 -14.75 11.25
C ALA A 77 -3.89 -14.53 12.68
N TRP A 78 -4.19 -13.28 13.00
CA TRP A 78 -4.71 -12.84 14.28
C TRP A 78 -5.88 -11.91 14.07
N THR A 79 -6.81 -11.91 15.02
CA THR A 79 -7.95 -11.00 15.02
C THR A 79 -8.18 -10.40 16.39
N SER A 80 -8.78 -9.21 16.41
CA SER A 80 -9.17 -8.51 17.62
C SER A 80 -10.50 -7.77 17.41
N LEU A 81 -11.23 -7.56 18.51
CA LEU A 81 -12.48 -6.78 18.57
C LEU A 81 -12.27 -5.37 19.13
N ASP A 82 -11.10 -5.09 19.69
CA ASP A 82 -10.78 -3.85 20.39
C ASP A 82 -9.39 -3.30 19.99
N GLY A 83 -8.65 -4.05 19.17
CA GLY A 83 -7.28 -3.77 18.76
C GLY A 83 -6.24 -3.94 19.87
N SER A 84 -6.62 -4.42 21.06
CA SER A 84 -5.72 -4.68 22.20
C SER A 84 -5.66 -6.14 22.62
N ALA A 85 -6.80 -6.83 22.66
CA ALA A 85 -6.90 -8.24 22.94
C ALA A 85 -6.91 -9.03 21.64
N TRP A 86 -5.81 -9.74 21.37
CA TRP A 86 -5.61 -10.49 20.14
C TRP A 86 -5.80 -11.99 20.37
N ARG A 87 -6.39 -12.66 19.39
CA ARG A 87 -6.46 -14.13 19.33
C ARG A 87 -5.95 -14.63 17.98
N SER A 88 -5.34 -15.80 17.98
CA SER A 88 -4.98 -16.47 16.74
C SER A 88 -6.24 -16.96 16.01
N VAL A 89 -6.24 -16.82 14.69
CA VAL A 89 -7.31 -17.32 13.81
C VAL A 89 -6.99 -18.76 13.42
N PRO A 90 -7.93 -19.71 13.55
CA PRO A 90 -7.75 -21.06 13.04
C PRO A 90 -7.50 -21.06 11.53
N ILE A 91 -6.45 -21.76 11.08
CA ILE A 91 -6.09 -21.87 9.66
C ILE A 91 -6.29 -23.31 9.19
N ARG A 92 -7.03 -23.49 8.09
CA ARG A 92 -7.27 -24.78 7.43
C ARG A 92 -6.63 -24.74 6.04
N ALA A 93 -5.37 -25.19 5.98
CA ALA A 93 -4.61 -25.33 4.75
C ALA A 93 -4.76 -26.74 4.18
N ASP A 94 -4.90 -26.86 2.86
CA ASP A 94 -5.09 -28.15 2.20
C ASP A 94 -3.89 -28.53 1.33
N SER A 95 -3.51 -27.65 0.41
CA SER A 95 -2.47 -27.92 -0.58
C SER A 95 -1.07 -27.93 0.03
N PHE A 96 -0.12 -28.54 -0.68
CA PHE A 96 1.30 -28.56 -0.30
C PHE A 96 1.85 -27.14 -0.09
N TYR A 97 1.55 -26.22 -1.01
CA TYR A 97 2.00 -24.83 -0.92
C TYR A 97 1.16 -24.01 0.06
N GLY A 98 -0.14 -24.27 0.14
CA GLY A 98 -1.06 -23.65 1.10
C GLY A 98 -0.58 -23.78 2.55
N LYS A 99 -0.13 -24.99 2.92
CA LYS A 99 0.46 -25.27 4.23
C LYS A 99 1.74 -24.47 4.52
N GLN A 100 2.35 -23.90 3.48
CA GLN A 100 3.60 -23.16 3.55
C GLN A 100 3.48 -21.67 3.24
N ASN A 101 2.28 -21.18 2.91
CA ASN A 101 2.10 -19.79 2.53
C ASN A 101 2.50 -18.83 3.65
N VAL A 102 3.12 -17.71 3.26
CA VAL A 102 3.10 -16.49 4.06
C VAL A 102 1.94 -15.66 3.53
N LEU A 103 1.00 -15.32 4.40
CA LEU A 103 -0.16 -14.49 4.08
C LEU A 103 0.30 -13.03 3.98
N TYR A 104 0.25 -12.44 2.79
CA TYR A 104 0.92 -11.16 2.53
C TYR A 104 -0.03 -9.99 2.25
N SER A 105 -1.32 -10.24 2.06
CA SER A 105 -2.30 -9.15 1.97
C SER A 105 -3.67 -9.58 2.50
N VAL A 106 -4.31 -8.70 3.25
CA VAL A 106 -5.64 -8.89 3.82
C VAL A 106 -6.56 -7.74 3.43
N GLY A 107 -7.72 -8.09 2.90
CA GLY A 107 -8.84 -7.18 2.71
C GLY A 107 -9.92 -7.43 3.76
N CYS A 108 -10.76 -6.42 4.03
CA CYS A 108 -11.90 -6.55 4.92
C CYS A 108 -13.14 -5.92 4.30
N ARG A 109 -14.27 -6.63 4.34
CA ARG A 109 -15.57 -6.17 3.88
C ARG A 109 -16.61 -6.58 4.91
N ASP A 110 -17.36 -5.61 5.45
CA ASP A 110 -18.44 -5.85 6.42
C ASP A 110 -18.01 -6.69 7.64
N GLY A 111 -16.76 -6.50 8.08
CA GLY A 111 -16.14 -7.21 9.20
C GLY A 111 -15.63 -8.62 8.87
N VAL A 112 -15.79 -9.07 7.62
CA VAL A 112 -15.29 -10.35 7.12
C VAL A 112 -13.95 -10.13 6.43
N ALA A 113 -12.96 -10.96 6.76
CA ALA A 113 -11.65 -10.94 6.12
C ALA A 113 -11.57 -11.86 4.91
N ALA A 114 -10.78 -11.44 3.93
CA ALA A 114 -10.26 -12.30 2.88
C ALA A 114 -8.76 -12.05 2.76
N VAL A 115 -8.01 -13.07 2.38
CA VAL A 115 -6.54 -13.03 2.45
C VAL A 115 -5.94 -13.69 1.21
N ILE A 116 -4.82 -13.16 0.76
CA ILE A 116 -3.95 -13.80 -0.22
C ILE A 116 -2.60 -14.10 0.42
N GLY A 117 -2.07 -15.28 0.09
CA GLY A 117 -0.78 -15.74 0.58
C GLY A 117 -0.03 -16.48 -0.50
N ALA A 118 1.29 -16.59 -0.35
CA ALA A 118 2.10 -17.31 -1.31
C ALA A 118 3.30 -18.02 -0.67
N LYS A 119 3.78 -19.04 -1.37
CA LYS A 119 5.09 -19.66 -1.14
C LYS A 119 5.85 -19.69 -2.46
N VAL A 120 7.05 -19.12 -2.47
CA VAL A 120 8.00 -19.27 -3.58
C VAL A 120 8.46 -20.73 -3.63
N GLY A 121 8.37 -21.37 -4.80
CA GLY A 121 8.89 -22.72 -4.97
C GLY A 121 8.49 -23.45 -6.27
N GLY A 122 8.97 -24.69 -6.39
CA GLY A 122 8.86 -25.51 -7.61
C GLY A 122 9.98 -25.22 -8.62
N ALA A 123 9.95 -25.91 -9.77
CA ALA A 123 11.05 -25.94 -10.75
C ALA A 123 11.49 -24.57 -11.32
N HIS A 124 10.69 -23.53 -11.16
CA HIS A 124 10.95 -22.19 -11.72
C HIS A 124 10.92 -21.07 -10.67
N GLY A 125 10.79 -21.40 -9.38
CA GLY A 125 10.80 -20.39 -8.30
C GLY A 125 9.65 -19.37 -8.34
N TYR A 126 8.59 -19.60 -9.11
CA TYR A 126 7.43 -18.70 -9.11
C TYR A 126 6.62 -18.83 -7.82
N PRO A 127 6.06 -17.72 -7.30
CA PRO A 127 5.12 -17.75 -6.18
C PRO A 127 3.91 -18.63 -6.47
N ARG A 128 3.57 -19.52 -5.54
CA ARG A 128 2.34 -20.30 -5.54
C ARG A 128 1.33 -19.59 -4.66
N VAL A 129 0.49 -18.77 -5.29
CA VAL A 129 -0.50 -17.94 -4.63
C VAL A 129 -1.75 -18.77 -4.31
N SER A 130 -2.27 -18.64 -3.10
CA SER A 130 -3.58 -19.14 -2.70
C SER A 130 -4.44 -18.01 -2.14
N THR A 131 -5.75 -18.09 -2.36
CA THR A 131 -6.75 -17.31 -1.63
C THR A 131 -7.19 -18.03 -0.37
N TRP A 132 -7.60 -17.24 0.61
CA TRP A 132 -8.13 -17.72 1.87
C TRP A 132 -9.36 -16.90 2.23
N ARG A 133 -10.47 -17.59 2.46
CA ARG A 133 -11.72 -16.95 2.85
C ARG A 133 -12.00 -17.22 4.33
N GLN A 134 -12.63 -16.26 4.99
CA GLN A 134 -13.11 -16.46 6.34
C GLN A 134 -14.42 -17.27 6.35
N LEU A 135 -14.49 -18.24 7.25
CA LEU A 135 -15.67 -19.03 7.53
C LEU A 135 -16.53 -18.37 8.62
N PRO A 136 -17.80 -18.79 8.80
CA PRO A 136 -18.66 -18.26 9.85
C PRO A 136 -18.11 -18.43 11.27
N ASP A 137 -17.24 -19.43 11.50
CA ASP A 137 -16.54 -19.64 12.78
C ASP A 137 -15.36 -18.67 13.00
N GLY A 138 -15.09 -17.80 12.03
CA GLY A 138 -14.00 -16.82 12.03
C GLY A 138 -12.65 -17.38 11.57
N GLY A 139 -12.54 -18.69 11.32
CA GLY A 139 -11.33 -19.34 10.79
C GLY A 139 -11.12 -19.04 9.31
N LEU A 140 -9.86 -19.14 8.85
CA LEU A 140 -9.52 -19.03 7.43
C LEU A 140 -9.36 -20.43 6.82
N VAL A 141 -9.91 -20.63 5.64
CA VAL A 141 -9.73 -21.84 4.84
C VAL A 141 -9.10 -21.49 3.50
N GLU A 142 -8.12 -22.29 3.08
CA GLU A 142 -7.53 -22.19 1.75
C GLU A 142 -8.60 -22.49 0.70
N VAL A 143 -8.63 -21.69 -0.36
CA VAL A 143 -9.48 -21.95 -1.52
C VAL A 143 -8.61 -22.44 -2.66
N GLN A 144 -8.92 -23.65 -3.15
CA GLN A 144 -8.26 -24.20 -4.33
C GLN A 144 -8.70 -23.41 -5.56
N ALA A 145 -7.72 -22.94 -6.33
CA ALA A 145 -7.95 -22.25 -7.60
C ALA A 145 -7.26 -23.01 -8.73
N PRO A 146 -7.80 -22.97 -9.97
CA PRO A 146 -7.06 -23.38 -11.16
C PRO A 146 -5.69 -22.70 -11.22
N PHE A 147 -4.68 -23.41 -11.72
CA PHE A 147 -3.31 -22.90 -11.74
C PHE A 147 -3.19 -21.56 -12.49
N GLU A 148 -3.92 -21.42 -13.59
CA GLU A 148 -3.95 -20.26 -14.47
C GLU A 148 -4.55 -19.02 -13.83
N THR A 149 -5.30 -19.16 -12.73
CA THR A 149 -5.88 -18.03 -12.00
C THR A 149 -4.77 -17.08 -11.57
N TYR A 150 -3.76 -17.57 -10.84
CA TYR A 150 -2.64 -16.74 -10.36
C TYR A 150 -1.32 -17.03 -11.06
N GLY A 151 -1.16 -18.26 -11.55
CA GLY A 151 0.02 -18.77 -12.22
C GLY A 151 -0.15 -18.89 -13.73
N GLY A 152 0.49 -19.90 -14.30
CA GLY A 152 0.55 -20.11 -15.75
C GLY A 152 1.67 -19.31 -16.43
N PRO A 153 1.87 -19.53 -17.74
CA PRO A 153 2.99 -18.97 -18.51
C PRO A 153 2.94 -17.45 -18.67
N LYS A 154 1.81 -16.81 -18.34
CA LYS A 154 1.62 -15.36 -18.40
C LYS A 154 1.69 -14.69 -17.02
N ALA A 155 1.95 -15.43 -15.94
CA ALA A 155 1.98 -14.86 -14.60
C ALA A 155 3.20 -13.96 -14.42
N ILE A 156 2.98 -12.80 -13.81
CA ILE A 156 4.04 -11.88 -13.38
C ILE A 156 3.98 -11.71 -11.87
N ASN A 157 2.90 -11.12 -11.34
CA ASN A 157 2.67 -11.05 -9.91
C ASN A 157 1.18 -10.82 -9.58
N VAL A 158 0.83 -11.14 -8.34
CA VAL A 158 -0.46 -10.82 -7.72
C VAL A 158 -0.17 -9.84 -6.58
N SER A 159 -0.70 -8.63 -6.67
CA SER A 159 -0.41 -7.55 -5.71
C SER A 159 -1.37 -7.62 -4.52
N ARG A 160 -2.05 -6.53 -4.13
CA ARG A 160 -2.88 -6.47 -2.93
C ARG A 160 -4.37 -6.76 -3.19
N LEU A 161 -5.03 -7.22 -2.14
CA LEU A 161 -6.47 -7.51 -2.08
C LEU A 161 -7.22 -6.37 -1.38
N ALA A 162 -8.32 -5.93 -1.99
CA ALA A 162 -9.25 -4.96 -1.44
C ALA A 162 -10.66 -5.55 -1.32
N GLY A 163 -11.36 -5.21 -0.24
CA GLY A 163 -12.79 -5.48 -0.05
C GLY A 163 -13.60 -4.20 -0.23
N GLY A 164 -14.80 -4.30 -0.80
CA GLY A 164 -15.67 -3.17 -1.07
C GLY A 164 -17.13 -3.56 -1.30
N PRO A 165 -18.04 -2.58 -1.46
CA PRO A 165 -19.46 -2.86 -1.65
C PRO A 165 -19.74 -3.79 -2.84
N ALA A 166 -18.94 -3.67 -3.91
CA ALA A 166 -19.03 -4.49 -5.13
C ALA A 166 -18.39 -5.89 -5.02
N GLY A 167 -17.83 -6.25 -3.86
CA GLY A 167 -17.18 -7.55 -3.64
C GLY A 167 -15.71 -7.39 -3.29
N TRP A 168 -14.86 -8.12 -4.00
CA TRP A 168 -13.43 -8.24 -3.75
C TRP A 168 -12.65 -8.04 -5.03
N LEU A 169 -11.56 -7.29 -4.91
CA LEU A 169 -10.66 -6.99 -6.02
C LEU A 169 -9.24 -7.34 -5.61
N ILE A 170 -8.55 -8.05 -6.49
CA ILE A 170 -7.09 -8.11 -6.48
C ILE A 170 -6.61 -7.41 -7.75
N VAL A 171 -5.52 -6.67 -7.65
CA VAL A 171 -4.79 -6.13 -8.81
C VAL A 171 -3.41 -6.75 -8.89
N GLY A 172 -2.77 -6.65 -10.06
CA GLY A 172 -1.47 -7.23 -10.30
C GLY A 172 -1.16 -7.24 -11.78
N ASN A 173 -0.27 -8.13 -12.22
CA ASN A 173 0.29 -8.06 -13.57
C ASN A 173 0.37 -9.44 -14.21
N ARG A 174 0.16 -9.42 -15.54
CA ARG A 174 0.32 -10.53 -16.46
C ARG A 174 1.30 -10.10 -17.55
N SER A 175 1.73 -11.03 -18.40
CA SER A 175 2.59 -10.69 -19.54
C SER A 175 1.95 -9.67 -20.50
N SER A 176 0.62 -9.54 -20.49
CA SER A 176 -0.11 -8.51 -21.22
C SER A 176 -0.12 -7.13 -20.54
N GLY A 177 0.49 -6.95 -19.37
CA GLY A 177 0.41 -5.73 -18.55
C GLY A 177 -0.44 -5.88 -17.30
N ALA A 178 -0.99 -4.78 -16.80
CA ALA A 178 -1.85 -4.78 -15.63
C ALA A 178 -3.08 -5.69 -15.82
N ALA A 179 -3.49 -6.34 -14.74
CA ALA A 179 -4.61 -7.27 -14.67
C ALA A 179 -5.35 -7.13 -13.34
N SER A 180 -6.54 -7.69 -13.30
CA SER A 180 -7.36 -7.72 -12.10
C SER A 180 -7.98 -9.10 -11.88
N TRP A 181 -8.35 -9.38 -10.65
CA TRP A 181 -9.13 -10.53 -10.28
C TRP A 181 -10.31 -10.08 -9.46
N VAL A 182 -11.50 -10.50 -9.84
CA VAL A 182 -12.75 -10.07 -9.19
C VAL A 182 -13.46 -11.27 -8.57
N SER A 183 -14.05 -11.06 -7.40
CA SER A 183 -14.83 -12.06 -6.69
C SER A 183 -15.98 -11.40 -5.94
N SER A 184 -17.14 -12.05 -5.89
CA SER A 184 -18.27 -11.59 -5.06
C SER A 184 -18.20 -12.13 -3.62
N ASP A 185 -17.47 -13.23 -3.40
CA ASP A 185 -17.48 -14.02 -2.17
C ASP A 185 -16.10 -14.24 -1.52
N ALA A 186 -15.04 -13.70 -2.14
CA ALA A 186 -13.63 -13.88 -1.76
C ALA A 186 -13.12 -15.33 -1.82
N ALA A 187 -13.91 -16.25 -2.37
CA ALA A 187 -13.50 -17.63 -2.61
C ALA A 187 -12.97 -17.75 -4.03
N GLU A 188 -13.87 -17.59 -5.00
CA GLU A 188 -13.58 -17.79 -6.41
C GLU A 188 -13.30 -16.46 -7.08
N PHE A 189 -12.08 -16.31 -7.59
CA PHE A 189 -11.64 -15.13 -8.30
C PHE A 189 -11.59 -15.40 -9.80
N THR A 190 -12.26 -14.55 -10.58
CA THR A 190 -12.14 -14.54 -12.04
C THR A 190 -10.99 -13.64 -12.45
N LEU A 191 -9.98 -14.18 -13.14
CA LEU A 191 -8.92 -13.40 -13.77
C LEU A 191 -9.48 -12.59 -14.96
N VAL A 192 -9.15 -11.31 -14.97
CA VAL A 192 -9.39 -10.37 -16.07
C VAL A 192 -8.01 -9.92 -16.59
N GLU A 193 -7.55 -10.59 -17.65
CA GLU A 193 -6.30 -10.25 -18.35
C GLU A 193 -6.59 -9.71 -19.75
N GLY A 194 -5.69 -8.86 -20.27
CA GLY A 194 -5.84 -8.28 -21.61
C GLY A 194 -7.02 -7.31 -21.77
N ALA A 195 -7.61 -6.84 -20.66
CA ALA A 195 -8.71 -5.89 -20.71
C ALA A 195 -8.26 -4.56 -21.34
N PRO A 196 -9.03 -4.01 -22.30
CA PRO A 196 -8.76 -2.67 -22.84
C PRO A 196 -8.63 -1.64 -21.72
N GLU A 197 -7.80 -0.61 -21.95
CA GLU A 197 -7.45 0.45 -20.98
C GLU A 197 -6.69 -0.02 -19.72
N LEU A 198 -6.86 -1.25 -19.26
CA LEU A 198 -6.06 -1.81 -18.17
C LEU A 198 -4.72 -2.33 -18.68
N ALA A 199 -4.75 -3.26 -19.62
CA ALA A 199 -3.59 -3.95 -20.16
C ALA A 199 -2.67 -3.04 -21.00
N SER A 200 -1.46 -3.50 -21.28
CA SER A 200 -0.53 -2.85 -22.19
C SER A 200 -1.09 -2.80 -23.61
N ASP A 201 -0.69 -1.78 -24.37
CA ASP A 201 -1.14 -1.54 -25.74
C ASP A 201 0.01 -0.90 -26.57
N PRO A 202 -0.15 -0.64 -27.88
CA PRO A 202 0.93 -0.09 -28.69
C PRO A 202 1.52 1.23 -28.19
N SER A 203 0.79 1.98 -27.36
CA SER A 203 1.27 3.24 -26.79
C SER A 203 2.13 3.07 -25.53
N GLY A 204 2.16 1.88 -24.91
CA GLY A 204 3.00 1.64 -23.73
C GLY A 204 2.66 0.39 -22.92
N VAL A 205 3.43 0.22 -21.85
CA VAL A 205 3.32 -0.93 -20.92
C VAL A 205 2.69 -0.48 -19.60
N SER A 206 1.64 -1.18 -19.17
CA SER A 206 0.98 -0.93 -17.88
C SER A 206 1.54 -1.80 -16.76
N TRP A 207 1.49 -1.28 -15.54
CA TRP A 207 1.80 -2.02 -14.33
C TRP A 207 0.92 -1.59 -13.16
N ALA A 208 0.16 -2.49 -12.54
CA ALA A 208 -0.69 -2.20 -11.38
C ALA A 208 -0.05 -2.65 -10.06
N PHE A 209 -0.18 -1.83 -9.02
CA PHE A 209 0.41 -2.08 -7.69
C PHE A 209 -0.63 -2.25 -6.59
N ASP A 210 -1.68 -1.44 -6.58
CA ASP A 210 -2.66 -1.42 -5.50
C ASP A 210 -4.05 -0.98 -5.98
N GLY A 211 -5.07 -1.23 -5.18
CA GLY A 211 -6.42 -0.81 -5.46
C GLY A 211 -7.28 -0.64 -4.20
N ALA A 212 -8.31 0.17 -4.33
CA ALA A 212 -9.26 0.46 -3.25
C ALA A 212 -10.69 0.50 -3.79
N ALA A 213 -11.63 0.17 -2.91
CA ALA A 213 -13.04 0.45 -3.15
C ALA A 213 -13.30 1.95 -2.99
N VAL A 214 -14.06 2.51 -3.92
CA VAL A 214 -14.56 3.89 -3.91
C VAL A 214 -16.08 3.87 -4.13
N PRO A 215 -16.83 4.94 -3.83
CA PRO A 215 -18.29 4.94 -4.00
C PRO A 215 -18.76 4.53 -5.40
N GLU A 216 -17.99 4.88 -6.43
CA GLU A 216 -18.29 4.59 -7.83
C GLU A 216 -17.84 3.18 -8.29
N GLY A 217 -17.21 2.39 -7.41
CA GLY A 217 -16.72 1.05 -7.69
C GLY A 217 -15.29 0.85 -7.20
N TRP A 218 -14.35 0.74 -8.14
CA TRP A 218 -12.96 0.40 -7.91
C TRP A 218 -12.03 1.45 -8.49
N LEU A 219 -10.97 1.73 -7.74
CA LEU A 219 -9.81 2.50 -8.16
C LEU A 219 -8.59 1.59 -8.08
N ALA A 220 -7.83 1.47 -9.16
CA ALA A 220 -6.51 0.85 -9.17
C ALA A 220 -5.46 1.91 -9.48
N VAL A 221 -4.24 1.72 -8.96
CA VAL A 221 -3.13 2.65 -9.16
C VAL A 221 -1.88 1.91 -9.62
N GLY A 222 -1.05 2.61 -10.39
CA GLY A 222 0.19 2.04 -10.85
C GLY A 222 1.08 2.95 -11.68
N GLY A 223 1.82 2.32 -12.59
CA GLY A 223 2.73 2.96 -13.53
C GLY A 223 2.40 2.64 -14.99
N TRP A 224 2.68 3.59 -15.86
CA TRP A 224 2.57 3.47 -17.30
C TRP A 224 3.92 3.79 -17.91
N LEU A 225 4.52 2.89 -18.69
CA LEU A 225 5.75 3.13 -19.42
C LEU A 225 5.40 3.47 -20.87
N PRO A 226 5.44 4.75 -21.28
CA PRO A 226 5.14 5.12 -22.66
C PRO A 226 6.13 4.48 -23.64
N SER A 227 5.65 4.15 -24.83
CA SER A 227 6.50 3.64 -25.91
C SER A 227 7.63 4.64 -26.23
N GLY A 228 8.86 4.15 -26.34
CA GLY A 228 10.04 4.97 -26.58
C GLY A 228 10.61 5.70 -25.36
N ARG A 229 10.04 5.49 -24.16
CA ARG A 229 10.60 5.98 -22.89
C ARG A 229 11.10 4.83 -22.01
N ILE A 230 11.97 5.17 -21.06
CA ILE A 230 12.47 4.26 -20.01
C ILE A 230 11.82 4.53 -18.65
N ASP A 231 11.36 5.76 -18.43
CA ASP A 231 10.72 6.19 -17.19
C ASP A 231 9.21 6.02 -17.26
N ARG A 232 8.61 5.54 -16.15
CA ARG A 232 7.17 5.43 -15.99
C ARG A 232 6.53 6.77 -15.64
N ASP A 233 5.26 6.92 -16.01
CA ASP A 233 4.35 7.96 -15.58
C ASP A 233 3.33 7.37 -14.58
N PRO A 234 2.84 8.15 -13.61
CA PRO A 234 1.84 7.69 -12.66
C PRO A 234 0.48 7.56 -13.35
N VAL A 235 -0.24 6.48 -13.05
CA VAL A 235 -1.52 6.18 -13.70
C VAL A 235 -2.53 5.62 -12.70
N VAL A 236 -3.79 5.97 -12.93
CA VAL A 236 -4.93 5.38 -12.23
C VAL A 236 -5.87 4.73 -13.22
N TRP A 237 -6.59 3.72 -12.75
CA TRP A 237 -7.70 3.12 -13.48
C TRP A 237 -8.94 3.13 -12.61
N THR A 238 -10.07 3.45 -13.22
CA THR A 238 -11.39 3.41 -12.55
C THR A 238 -12.26 2.34 -13.20
N SER A 239 -13.06 1.65 -12.41
CA SER A 239 -13.96 0.61 -12.90
C SER A 239 -15.17 0.49 -11.97
N ALA A 240 -16.37 0.33 -12.53
CA ALA A 240 -17.57 0.06 -11.72
C ALA A 240 -17.62 -1.40 -11.22
N ASP A 241 -17.00 -2.34 -11.95
CA ASP A 241 -17.16 -3.78 -11.77
C ASP A 241 -15.83 -4.54 -11.59
N GLY A 242 -14.70 -3.85 -11.70
CA GLY A 242 -13.36 -4.41 -11.66
C GLY A 242 -12.98 -5.18 -12.93
N ARG A 243 -13.81 -5.13 -13.98
CA ARG A 243 -13.60 -5.86 -15.25
C ARG A 243 -13.38 -4.90 -16.41
N SER A 244 -14.19 -3.85 -16.49
CA SER A 244 -14.10 -2.82 -17.51
C SER A 244 -13.47 -1.57 -16.91
N TRP A 245 -12.33 -1.16 -17.43
CA TRP A 245 -11.50 -0.12 -16.83
C TRP A 245 -11.42 1.11 -17.71
N ARG A 246 -11.17 2.27 -17.09
CA ARG A 246 -10.83 3.51 -17.76
C ARG A 246 -9.53 4.03 -17.20
N ARG A 247 -8.52 4.21 -18.07
CA ARG A 247 -7.22 4.73 -17.70
C ARG A 247 -7.26 6.25 -17.56
N THR A 248 -6.47 6.78 -16.64
CA THR A 248 -6.15 8.21 -16.57
C THR A 248 -4.68 8.34 -16.19
N LEU A 249 -3.87 8.84 -17.11
CA LEU A 249 -2.51 9.25 -16.81
C LEU A 249 -2.56 10.49 -15.92
N LEU A 250 -1.77 10.50 -14.86
CA LEU A 250 -1.73 11.61 -13.92
C LEU A 250 -0.70 12.66 -14.38
N PRO A 251 -0.82 13.91 -13.91
CA PRO A 251 0.23 14.89 -14.08
C PRO A 251 1.54 14.36 -13.48
N GLY A 252 2.57 14.29 -14.32
CA GLY A 252 3.90 13.80 -13.95
C GLY A 252 5.03 14.61 -14.57
N SER A 253 6.26 14.33 -14.15
CA SER A 253 7.47 14.94 -14.71
C SER A 253 8.06 14.07 -15.84
N ARG A 254 9.31 14.33 -16.24
CA ARG A 254 10.07 13.43 -17.12
C ARG A 254 10.83 12.35 -16.35
N ASP A 255 10.81 12.42 -15.03
CA ASP A 255 11.49 11.45 -14.18
C ASP A 255 10.66 10.17 -14.05
N TYR A 256 11.26 9.14 -13.45
CA TYR A 256 10.53 7.93 -13.07
C TYR A 256 9.47 8.24 -11.99
N GLU A 257 8.21 8.03 -12.35
CA GLU A 257 7.07 8.22 -11.47
C GLU A 257 6.08 7.06 -11.58
N GLU A 258 5.61 6.55 -10.45
CA GLU A 258 4.56 5.52 -10.42
C GLU A 258 3.80 5.60 -9.09
N LEU A 259 2.56 5.14 -9.08
CA LEU A 259 1.77 5.00 -7.86
C LEU A 259 1.91 3.58 -7.32
N GLN A 260 2.07 3.43 -6.01
CA GLN A 260 2.30 2.12 -5.38
C GLN A 260 1.27 1.77 -4.31
N ARG A 261 0.64 2.75 -3.67
CA ARG A 261 -0.45 2.56 -2.71
C ARG A 261 -1.55 3.60 -2.89
N VAL A 262 -2.78 3.24 -2.52
CA VAL A 262 -3.92 4.16 -2.53
C VAL A 262 -4.78 3.98 -1.28
N ALA A 263 -5.23 5.10 -0.71
CA ALA A 263 -6.16 5.14 0.40
C ALA A 263 -7.25 6.18 0.14
N VAL A 264 -8.41 6.01 0.80
CA VAL A 264 -9.53 6.95 0.73
C VAL A 264 -9.62 7.68 2.06
N VAL A 265 -9.40 9.00 2.05
CA VAL A 265 -9.42 9.88 3.23
C VAL A 265 -10.55 10.89 3.07
N ASP A 266 -11.50 10.93 4.00
CA ASP A 266 -12.73 11.74 3.90
C ASP A 266 -13.49 11.56 2.56
N GLY A 267 -13.54 10.34 2.04
CA GLY A 267 -14.16 10.04 0.74
C GLY A 267 -13.33 10.46 -0.49
N VAL A 268 -12.13 11.02 -0.28
CA VAL A 268 -11.23 11.47 -1.35
C VAL A 268 -10.07 10.48 -1.50
N PRO A 269 -9.88 9.88 -2.70
CA PRO A 269 -8.71 9.06 -2.96
C PRO A 269 -7.41 9.86 -2.96
N VAL A 270 -6.39 9.33 -2.28
CA VAL A 270 -5.01 9.79 -2.31
C VAL A 270 -4.10 8.60 -2.59
N ALA A 271 -3.24 8.75 -3.57
CA ALA A 271 -2.26 7.75 -3.97
C ALA A 271 -0.84 8.23 -3.64
N VAL A 272 0.01 7.29 -3.25
CA VAL A 272 1.42 7.55 -2.92
C VAL A 272 2.30 6.58 -3.68
N GLY A 273 3.46 7.05 -4.12
CA GLY A 273 4.38 6.24 -4.90
C GLY A 273 5.73 6.91 -5.10
N LEU A 274 6.46 6.48 -6.12
CA LEU A 274 7.77 7.00 -6.46
C LEU A 274 7.62 8.29 -7.27
N ARG A 275 8.46 9.28 -6.97
CA ARG A 275 8.49 10.55 -7.69
C ARG A 275 9.91 11.07 -7.84
N GLY A 276 10.54 10.78 -8.98
CA GLY A 276 11.95 11.11 -9.19
C GLY A 276 12.80 10.53 -8.06
N GLY A 277 13.68 11.33 -7.45
CA GLY A 277 14.55 10.89 -6.34
C GLY A 277 13.87 10.67 -4.97
N ALA A 278 12.54 10.78 -4.87
CA ALA A 278 11.80 10.76 -3.61
C ALA A 278 10.48 9.97 -3.72
N PHE A 279 9.63 10.11 -2.70
CA PHE A 279 8.24 9.65 -2.73
C PHE A 279 7.31 10.85 -2.97
N GLY A 280 6.20 10.63 -3.66
CA GLY A 280 5.23 11.67 -3.97
C GLY A 280 3.80 11.22 -3.67
N ALA A 281 2.95 12.20 -3.41
CA ALA A 281 1.50 12.00 -3.28
C ALA A 281 0.76 12.65 -4.46
N TRP A 282 -0.34 12.02 -4.86
CA TRP A 282 -1.33 12.57 -5.79
C TRP A 282 -2.70 12.43 -5.14
N ARG A 283 -3.54 13.45 -5.26
CA ARG A 283 -4.89 13.44 -4.69
C ARG A 283 -5.93 13.81 -5.72
N ARG A 284 -7.15 13.33 -5.51
CA ARG A 284 -8.30 13.71 -6.33
C ARG A 284 -8.89 15.03 -5.83
N ASP A 285 -8.81 16.07 -6.66
CA ASP A 285 -9.50 17.34 -6.47
C ASP A 285 -10.74 17.41 -7.41
N PRO A 286 -11.65 18.39 -7.26
CA PRO A 286 -12.83 18.50 -8.13
C PRO A 286 -12.51 18.59 -9.63
N GLY A 287 -11.37 19.19 -9.98
CA GLY A 287 -10.90 19.32 -11.37
C GLY A 287 -10.16 18.09 -11.92
N GLY A 288 -9.93 17.07 -11.10
CA GLY A 288 -9.14 15.90 -11.48
C GLY A 288 -8.03 15.57 -10.49
N TRP A 289 -7.15 14.67 -10.88
CA TRP A 289 -5.97 14.34 -10.06
C TRP A 289 -4.92 15.44 -10.16
N VAL A 290 -4.36 15.81 -9.02
CA VAL A 290 -3.25 16.76 -8.91
C VAL A 290 -2.09 16.12 -8.16
N ALA A 291 -0.87 16.48 -8.55
CA ALA A 291 0.30 16.20 -7.73
C ALA A 291 0.24 17.04 -6.44
N ALA A 292 0.57 16.43 -5.32
CA ALA A 292 0.61 17.04 -4.00
C ALA A 292 2.07 17.09 -3.50
N GLY A 293 2.28 16.80 -2.21
CA GLY A 293 3.58 16.85 -1.55
C GLY A 293 4.56 15.79 -2.01
N VAL A 294 5.84 16.06 -1.75
CA VAL A 294 6.98 15.16 -1.94
C VAL A 294 7.65 14.97 -0.59
N PHE A 295 8.11 13.76 -0.29
CA PHE A 295 8.69 13.42 1.00
C PHE A 295 9.72 12.30 0.90
N GLY A 296 10.54 12.18 1.96
CA GLY A 296 11.65 11.25 2.00
C GLY A 296 12.66 11.46 0.87
N ARG A 297 13.64 10.56 0.80
CA ARG A 297 14.61 10.45 -0.31
C ARG A 297 14.88 8.98 -0.54
N ARG A 298 15.13 8.61 -1.79
CA ARG A 298 15.54 7.24 -2.14
C ARG A 298 17.05 7.12 -1.94
N ALA A 299 17.47 5.98 -1.41
CA ALA A 299 18.87 5.61 -1.39
C ALA A 299 19.37 5.34 -2.81
N ALA A 300 20.69 5.39 -3.00
CA ALA A 300 21.30 5.08 -4.30
C ALA A 300 21.24 3.59 -4.64
N ALA A 301 21.12 2.73 -3.62
CA ALA A 301 21.05 1.29 -3.74
C ALA A 301 19.75 0.75 -3.12
N GLY A 302 19.33 -0.44 -3.58
CA GLY A 302 18.10 -1.09 -3.11
C GLY A 302 16.88 -0.74 -3.96
N VAL A 303 15.74 -1.36 -3.61
CA VAL A 303 14.47 -1.19 -4.33
C VAL A 303 13.54 -0.32 -3.47
N PRO A 304 13.25 0.93 -3.89
CA PRO A 304 12.36 1.80 -3.15
C PRO A 304 10.91 1.36 -3.32
N ALA A 305 10.12 1.41 -2.26
CA ALA A 305 8.73 0.99 -2.28
C ALA A 305 7.88 1.74 -1.25
N VAL A 306 6.59 1.92 -1.52
CA VAL A 306 5.58 2.28 -0.52
C VAL A 306 4.94 0.97 -0.07
N THR A 307 5.20 0.56 1.17
CA THR A 307 4.76 -0.75 1.70
C THR A 307 3.34 -0.69 2.25
N ALA A 308 2.93 0.45 2.80
CA ALA A 308 1.56 0.69 3.29
C ALA A 308 1.13 2.15 3.12
N LEU A 309 -0.17 2.37 2.94
CA LEU A 309 -0.82 3.68 3.01
C LEU A 309 -2.20 3.48 3.63
N VAL A 310 -2.50 4.18 4.72
CA VAL A 310 -3.78 4.08 5.42
C VAL A 310 -4.31 5.46 5.77
N ALA A 311 -5.64 5.58 5.79
CA ALA A 311 -6.33 6.77 6.26
C ALA A 311 -6.55 6.68 7.78
N ASP A 312 -6.40 7.82 8.46
CA ASP A 312 -6.60 7.99 9.90
C ASP A 312 -7.43 9.25 10.16
N GLY A 313 -8.75 9.11 10.13
CA GLY A 313 -9.64 10.27 10.04
C GLY A 313 -9.31 11.09 8.80
N GLY A 314 -9.00 12.37 8.96
CA GLY A 314 -8.56 13.27 7.87
C GLY A 314 -7.07 13.20 7.52
N ARG A 315 -6.31 12.27 8.11
CA ARG A 315 -4.86 12.12 7.92
C ARG A 315 -4.52 10.90 7.08
N LEU A 316 -3.27 10.88 6.61
CA LEU A 316 -2.67 9.72 5.96
C LEU A 316 -1.43 9.28 6.74
N VAL A 317 -1.23 7.97 6.82
CA VAL A 317 0.00 7.36 7.32
C VAL A 317 0.56 6.45 6.24
N ALA A 318 1.82 6.69 5.86
CA ALA A 318 2.52 5.92 4.84
C ALA A 318 3.73 5.21 5.46
N ALA A 319 3.95 3.95 5.11
CA ALA A 319 5.22 3.28 5.33
C ALA A 319 5.94 3.12 3.99
N VAL A 320 7.22 3.47 3.95
CA VAL A 320 8.05 3.44 2.75
C VAL A 320 9.37 2.74 3.04
N ALA A 321 9.92 2.03 2.07
CA ALA A 321 11.30 1.57 2.03
C ALA A 321 12.08 2.46 1.05
N ASP A 322 13.14 3.13 1.51
CA ASP A 322 13.97 4.01 0.67
C ASP A 322 15.03 3.26 -0.16
N GLY A 323 15.22 1.97 0.11
CA GLY A 323 16.25 1.11 -0.45
C GLY A 323 17.23 0.58 0.60
N GLU A 324 17.41 1.31 1.70
CA GLU A 324 18.26 0.94 2.83
C GLU A 324 17.46 0.66 4.11
N ARG A 325 16.43 1.46 4.38
CA ARG A 325 15.55 1.34 5.54
C ARG A 325 14.09 1.60 5.20
N HIS A 326 13.23 1.16 6.10
CA HIS A 326 11.85 1.56 6.18
C HIS A 326 11.71 2.81 7.06
N ALA A 327 10.79 3.70 6.67
CA ALA A 327 10.38 4.87 7.44
C ALA A 327 8.86 5.00 7.39
N VAL A 328 8.28 5.60 8.44
CA VAL A 328 6.86 5.91 8.51
C VAL A 328 6.69 7.42 8.43
N TRP A 329 5.68 7.88 7.70
CA TRP A 329 5.38 9.29 7.47
C TRP A 329 3.90 9.56 7.71
N VAL A 330 3.59 10.73 8.23
CA VAL A 330 2.20 11.18 8.41
C VAL A 330 1.96 12.48 7.65
N SER A 331 0.78 12.60 7.07
CA SER A 331 0.30 13.84 6.46
C SER A 331 -1.05 14.25 7.06
N ALA A 332 -1.16 15.53 7.43
CA ALA A 332 -2.38 16.11 8.02
C ALA A 332 -3.24 16.89 7.01
N ASP A 333 -2.79 17.00 5.77
CA ASP A 333 -3.40 17.82 4.71
C ASP A 333 -3.60 17.02 3.42
N ARG A 334 -3.94 15.73 3.57
CA ARG A 334 -4.21 14.79 2.47
C ARG A 334 -3.05 14.69 1.47
N GLY A 335 -1.84 14.58 2.00
CA GLY A 335 -0.62 14.35 1.24
C GLY A 335 0.07 15.61 0.74
N GLY A 336 -0.33 16.81 1.18
CA GLY A 336 0.31 18.07 0.81
C GLY A 336 1.67 18.28 1.49
N SER A 337 1.75 17.96 2.78
CA SER A 337 2.94 18.00 3.61
C SER A 337 3.07 16.71 4.42
N TRP A 338 4.31 16.35 4.74
CA TRP A 338 4.63 15.09 5.42
C TRP A 338 5.64 15.32 6.53
N SER A 339 5.48 14.60 7.63
CA SER A 339 6.43 14.54 8.75
C SER A 339 6.80 13.08 9.01
N GLU A 340 8.09 12.81 9.20
CA GLU A 340 8.56 11.47 9.56
C GLU A 340 8.04 11.11 10.95
N VAL A 341 7.71 9.85 11.16
CA VAL A 341 7.24 9.30 12.42
C VAL A 341 8.38 8.50 13.03
N THR A 342 8.75 8.82 14.28
CA THR A 342 9.71 8.02 15.02
C THR A 342 9.12 6.63 15.28
N VAL A 343 9.78 5.60 14.76
CA VAL A 343 9.43 4.18 14.96
C VAL A 343 10.16 3.62 16.19
N PRO A 344 9.58 2.64 16.91
CA PRO A 344 10.12 2.15 18.18
C PRO A 344 11.36 1.26 18.02
N VAL A 345 11.65 0.79 16.80
CA VAL A 345 12.76 -0.10 16.47
C VAL A 345 13.35 0.25 15.11
N ALA A 346 14.62 -0.10 14.89
CA ALA A 346 15.22 -0.02 13.57
C ALA A 346 14.48 -0.95 12.59
N ALA A 347 14.23 -0.48 11.38
CA ALA A 347 13.51 -1.21 10.36
C ALA A 347 14.31 -1.20 9.05
N PRO A 348 15.36 -2.03 8.90
CA PRO A 348 16.13 -2.05 7.66
C PRO A 348 15.29 -2.58 6.48
N ALA A 349 15.60 -2.19 5.25
CA ALA A 349 14.94 -2.68 4.03
C ALA A 349 15.59 -3.99 3.53
N GLY A 350 14.85 -4.85 2.82
CA GLY A 350 15.38 -6.10 2.27
C GLY A 350 14.29 -7.12 1.92
N ALA A 351 14.68 -8.22 1.25
CA ALA A 351 13.74 -9.19 0.68
C ALA A 351 12.85 -9.93 1.71
N ASP A 352 13.35 -10.13 2.92
CA ASP A 352 12.63 -10.81 4.02
C ASP A 352 12.19 -9.84 5.13
N ARG A 353 12.13 -8.54 4.82
CA ARG A 353 11.85 -7.46 5.76
C ARG A 353 10.61 -6.71 5.32
N ASP A 354 9.80 -6.28 6.27
CA ASP A 354 8.55 -5.60 5.94
C ASP A 354 8.11 -4.65 7.04
N VAL A 355 7.36 -3.63 6.65
CA VAL A 355 6.68 -2.71 7.56
C VAL A 355 5.26 -2.49 7.06
N ALA A 356 4.30 -2.82 7.92
CA ALA A 356 2.89 -2.56 7.70
C ALA A 356 2.33 -1.64 8.78
N VAL A 357 1.41 -0.76 8.40
CA VAL A 357 0.73 0.18 9.29
C VAL A 357 -0.77 0.07 9.09
N VAL A 358 -1.51 0.11 10.19
CA VAL A 358 -2.97 0.28 10.21
C VAL A 358 -3.33 1.42 11.15
N ALA A 359 -4.32 2.21 10.77
CA ALA A 359 -4.88 3.25 11.61
C ALA A 359 -6.41 3.06 11.72
N VAL A 360 -6.92 3.14 12.94
CA VAL A 360 -8.37 3.03 13.22
C VAL A 360 -8.71 3.93 14.39
N GLY A 361 -9.68 4.82 14.18
CA GLY A 361 -10.12 5.75 15.21
C GLY A 361 -8.99 6.68 15.63
N ASP A 362 -8.56 6.57 16.88
CA ASP A 362 -7.49 7.37 17.48
C ASP A 362 -6.24 6.54 17.76
N ARG A 363 -6.05 5.41 17.07
CA ARG A 363 -4.94 4.49 17.34
C ARG A 363 -4.30 3.98 16.07
N TRP A 364 -2.98 3.86 16.12
CA TRP A 364 -2.15 3.27 15.08
C TRP A 364 -1.58 1.93 15.56
N TRP A 365 -1.39 1.03 14.62
CA TRP A 365 -0.66 -0.22 14.79
C TRP A 365 0.46 -0.30 13.76
N LEU A 366 1.62 -0.73 14.22
CA LEU A 366 2.83 -0.88 13.42
C LEU A 366 3.30 -2.32 13.54
N ALA A 367 3.47 -3.00 12.43
CA ALA A 367 4.18 -4.26 12.34
C ALA A 367 5.54 -4.01 11.68
N VAL A 368 6.62 -4.53 12.27
CA VAL A 368 7.97 -4.48 11.70
C VAL A 368 8.55 -5.88 11.74
N ASP A 369 9.06 -6.35 10.59
CA ASP A 369 9.89 -7.54 10.47
C ASP A 369 11.28 -7.11 9.95
N ASP A 370 12.32 -7.25 10.78
CA ASP A 370 13.70 -6.89 10.40
C ASP A 370 14.45 -8.05 9.70
N GLY A 371 13.76 -9.18 9.47
CA GLY A 371 14.32 -10.39 8.88
C GLY A 371 14.99 -11.32 9.90
N ALA A 372 15.11 -10.92 11.17
CA ALA A 372 15.56 -11.73 12.29
C ALA A 372 14.48 -11.81 13.39
N ARG A 373 13.74 -10.73 13.62
CA ARG A 373 12.67 -10.58 14.60
C ARG A 373 11.52 -9.80 13.97
N SER A 374 10.30 -10.15 14.37
CA SER A 374 9.13 -9.32 14.14
C SER A 374 8.62 -8.75 15.46
N GLY A 375 8.07 -7.54 15.41
CA GLY A 375 7.35 -6.96 16.51
C GLY A 375 6.07 -6.26 16.03
N PHE A 376 5.18 -6.05 17.00
CA PHE A 376 3.91 -5.38 16.79
C PHE A 376 3.75 -4.34 17.88
N TRP A 377 3.40 -3.12 17.51
CA TRP A 377 3.23 -1.99 18.42
C TRP A 377 1.92 -1.29 18.16
N SER A 378 1.40 -0.62 19.18
CA SER A 378 0.30 0.32 19.04
C SER A 378 0.63 1.64 19.71
N ALA A 379 0.08 2.73 19.21
CA ALA A 379 0.18 4.04 19.83
C ALA A 379 -1.12 4.82 19.59
N PRO A 380 -1.53 5.70 20.51
CA PRO A 380 -2.50 6.73 20.18
C PRO A 380 -2.02 7.51 18.97
N ALA A 381 -2.94 7.79 18.05
CA ALA A 381 -2.70 8.67 16.94
C ALA A 381 -2.31 10.06 17.49
N PRO A 382 -1.22 10.67 17.02
CA PRO A 382 -0.75 11.95 17.53
C PRO A 382 -1.85 12.98 17.45
N THR A 383 -2.31 13.56 18.54
CA THR A 383 -3.26 14.68 18.46
C THR A 383 -2.53 15.85 17.83
N GLY A 384 -2.98 16.33 16.66
CA GLY A 384 -2.38 17.51 16.05
C GLY A 384 -2.41 18.67 17.06
N ALA A 385 -1.28 19.32 17.26
CA ALA A 385 -1.28 20.65 17.86
C ALA A 385 -2.29 21.49 17.05
N GLY A 386 -3.22 22.11 17.76
CA GLY A 386 -4.32 22.86 17.17
C GLY A 386 -3.82 23.87 16.13
N ARG A 387 -4.66 24.07 15.12
CA ARG A 387 -4.55 25.13 14.11
C ARG A 387 -4.13 26.47 14.66
#